data_AF-A0A356PWM5-F1
#
_entry.id   AF-A0A356PWM5-F1
#
_cell.length_a   1.000
_cell.length_b   1.000
_cell.length_c   1.000
_cell.angle_alpha   90.00
_cell.angle_beta   90.00
_cell.angle_gamma   90.00
#
_symmetry.space_group_name_H-M   'P 1'
#
loop_
_entity.id
_entity.type
_entity.pdbx_description
1 polymer ?
#
loop_
_entity_poly.entity_id
_entity_poly.type
_entity_poly.pdbx_seq_one_letter_code
_entity_poly.pdbx_strand_id
1 'polypeptide(L)'
;MYFDYVEEGQPYENFWSDALDRLNISVDLERDFGAAIPRSGPTLVVANHPYGVIDGLVLCAMTAKVRSDYKIITHRVLRQAPATMDKILPIDFDETEAALQTNIQTRQDAA
;
A
#
# COMPACT_ATOMS: atom_id res chain seq x y z
N MET A 1 1.32 6.27 -17.63
CA MET A 1 1.42 5.09 -16.74
C MET A 1 0.15 4.89 -15.91
N TYR A 2 -0.19 5.78 -14.96
CA TYR A 2 -1.45 5.63 -14.20
C TYR A 2 -2.70 5.82 -15.07
N PHE A 3 -2.71 6.82 -15.95
CA PHE A 3 -3.83 7.06 -16.86
C PHE A 3 -4.00 5.89 -17.84
N ASP A 4 -2.91 5.38 -18.42
CA ASP A 4 -2.91 4.20 -19.28
C ASP A 4 -3.48 2.97 -18.54
N TYR A 5 -3.11 2.78 -17.26
CA TYR A 5 -3.65 1.69 -16.43
C TYR A 5 -5.16 1.77 -16.26
N VAL A 6 -5.69 2.98 -16.05
CA VAL A 6 -7.14 3.21 -15.92
C VAL A 6 -7.86 2.93 -17.24
N GLU A 7 -7.27 3.31 -18.37
CA GLU A 7 -7.84 3.07 -19.71
C GLU A 7 -7.86 1.59 -20.08
N GLU A 8 -6.89 0.80 -19.60
CA GLU A 8 -6.81 -0.64 -19.84
C GLU A 8 -7.85 -1.46 -19.04
N GLY A 9 -8.52 -0.84 -18.05
CA GLY A 9 -9.62 -1.48 -17.31
C GLY A 9 -9.21 -2.69 -16.45
N GLN A 10 -7.94 -2.76 -16.05
CA GLN A 10 -7.43 -3.81 -15.17
C GLN A 10 -8.11 -3.76 -13.79
N PRO A 11 -8.36 -4.93 -13.14
CA PRO A 11 -8.91 -4.95 -11.79
C PRO A 11 -7.98 -4.23 -10.79
N TYR A 12 -8.53 -3.33 -9.96
CA TYR A 12 -7.75 -2.62 -8.94
C TYR A 12 -7.03 -3.54 -7.94
N GLU A 13 -7.48 -4.78 -7.79
CA GLU A 13 -6.83 -5.82 -6.99
C GLU A 13 -5.40 -6.11 -7.47
N ASN A 14 -5.14 -5.98 -8.78
CA ASN A 14 -3.84 -6.23 -9.40
C ASN A 14 -2.95 -4.99 -9.48
N PHE A 15 -3.44 -3.83 -9.02
CA PHE A 15 -2.75 -2.54 -9.19
C PHE A 15 -1.27 -2.59 -8.80
N TRP A 16 -0.96 -3.19 -7.66
CA TRP A 16 0.41 -3.25 -7.15
C TRP A 16 1.31 -4.20 -7.95
N SER A 17 0.81 -5.37 -8.36
CA SER A 17 1.58 -6.29 -9.20
C SER A 17 1.82 -5.71 -10.58
N ASP A 18 0.79 -5.10 -11.16
CA ASP A 18 0.88 -4.49 -12.50
C ASP A 18 1.84 -3.29 -12.48
N ALA A 19 1.89 -2.54 -11.37
CA ALA A 19 2.87 -1.48 -11.18
C ALA A 19 4.31 -2.03 -11.15
N LEU A 20 4.57 -3.14 -10.44
CA LEU A 20 5.90 -3.78 -10.43
C LEU A 20 6.31 -4.26 -11.82
N ASP A 21 5.38 -4.91 -12.54
CA ASP A 21 5.63 -5.44 -13.88
C ASP A 21 5.97 -4.33 -14.88
N ARG A 22 5.20 -3.23 -14.87
CA ARG A 22 5.46 -2.09 -15.76
C ARG A 22 6.72 -1.30 -15.39
N LEU A 23 7.13 -1.31 -14.12
CA LEU A 23 8.42 -0.75 -13.68
C LEU A 23 9.59 -1.71 -13.92
N ASN A 24 9.33 -2.92 -14.44
CA ASN A 24 10.32 -3.96 -14.66
C ASN A 24 11.08 -4.33 -13.37
N ILE A 25 10.35 -4.39 -12.25
CA ILE A 25 10.89 -4.74 -10.94
C ILE A 25 10.62 -6.22 -10.68
N SER A 26 11.69 -6.99 -10.50
CA SER A 26 11.61 -8.37 -10.03
C SER A 26 11.85 -8.43 -8.53
N VAL A 27 11.07 -9.25 -7.84
CA VAL A 27 11.17 -9.47 -6.40
C VAL A 27 11.80 -10.84 -6.18
N ASP A 28 13.04 -10.86 -5.70
CA ASP A 28 13.69 -12.06 -5.20
C ASP A 28 13.41 -12.18 -3.70
N LEU A 29 12.75 -13.28 -3.31
CA LEU A 29 12.17 -13.41 -1.98
C LEU A 29 12.46 -14.79 -1.40
N GLU A 30 13.21 -14.79 -0.32
CA GLU A 30 13.44 -15.95 0.52
C GLU A 30 12.38 -16.01 1.62
N ARG A 31 11.83 -17.21 1.87
CA ARG A 31 10.86 -17.45 2.96
C ARG A 31 11.38 -18.54 3.86
N ASP A 32 11.29 -18.28 5.15
CA ASP A 32 11.46 -19.33 6.15
C ASP A 32 10.38 -20.41 5.97
N PHE A 33 10.73 -21.63 6.35
CA PHE A 33 9.80 -22.75 6.28
C PHE A 33 8.55 -22.49 7.12
N GLY A 34 7.37 -22.55 6.49
CA GLY A 34 6.08 -22.29 7.13
C GLY A 34 5.71 -20.82 7.25
N ALA A 35 6.55 -19.87 6.77
CA ALA A 35 6.22 -18.46 6.78
C ALA A 35 5.05 -18.15 5.83
N ALA A 36 3.99 -17.57 6.38
CA ALA A 36 2.80 -17.17 5.63
C ALA A 36 2.18 -15.89 6.20
N ILE A 37 1.59 -15.09 5.33
CA ILE A 37 0.75 -13.96 5.74
C ILE A 37 -0.58 -14.55 6.25
N PRO A 38 -1.01 -14.24 7.49
CA PRO A 38 -2.29 -14.69 8.01
C PRO A 38 -3.44 -14.21 7.13
N ARG A 39 -4.34 -15.10 6.72
CA ARG A 39 -5.48 -14.75 5.83
C ARG A 39 -6.57 -13.92 6.52
N SER A 40 -6.62 -13.96 7.85
CA SER A 40 -7.64 -13.30 8.66
C SER A 40 -7.08 -12.93 10.03
N GLY A 41 -7.82 -12.08 10.74
CA GLY A 41 -7.43 -11.56 12.05
C GLY A 41 -6.46 -10.37 11.95
N PRO A 42 -6.19 -9.70 13.08
CA PRO A 42 -5.28 -8.56 13.13
C PRO A 42 -3.88 -8.96 12.68
N THR A 43 -3.26 -8.15 11.82
CA THR A 43 -1.90 -8.39 11.32
C THR A 43 -1.22 -7.05 11.10
N LEU A 44 -0.02 -6.90 11.66
CA LEU A 44 0.83 -5.73 11.44
C LEU A 44 2.07 -6.19 10.67
N VAL A 45 2.31 -5.58 9.51
CA VAL A 45 3.49 -5.82 8.69
C VAL A 45 4.53 -4.76 9.03
N VAL A 46 5.75 -5.19 9.34
CA VAL A 46 6.88 -4.31 9.66
C VAL A 46 8.05 -4.70 8.77
N ALA A 47 8.66 -3.71 8.14
CA ALA A 47 9.85 -3.88 7.31
C ALA A 47 10.78 -2.69 7.48
N ASN A 48 12.06 -2.88 7.17
CA ASN A 48 12.95 -1.77 6.89
C ASN A 48 12.51 -1.04 5.61
N HIS A 49 12.90 0.23 5.44
CA HIS A 49 12.51 1.05 4.29
C HIS A 49 13.71 1.68 3.54
N PRO A 50 14.69 0.89 3.07
CA PRO A 50 15.89 1.43 2.44
C PRO A 50 15.68 1.92 1.00
N TYR A 51 14.66 1.42 0.29
CA TYR A 51 14.42 1.74 -1.13
C TYR A 51 13.22 2.69 -1.32
N GLY A 52 12.60 3.15 -0.24
CA GLY A 52 11.49 4.09 -0.32
C GLY A 52 10.27 3.44 -0.98
N VAL A 53 9.61 4.16 -1.90
CA VAL A 53 8.33 3.77 -2.51
C VAL A 53 8.32 2.32 -3.02
N ILE A 54 9.44 1.78 -3.50
CA ILE A 54 9.54 0.40 -3.98
C ILE A 54 9.25 -0.62 -2.88
N ASP A 55 9.73 -0.40 -1.65
CA ASP A 55 9.44 -1.30 -0.53
C ASP A 55 7.93 -1.37 -0.27
N GLY A 56 7.27 -0.21 -0.34
CA GLY A 56 5.82 -0.11 -0.22
C GLY A 56 5.11 -0.90 -1.33
N LEU A 57 5.51 -0.72 -2.59
CA LEU A 57 4.93 -1.45 -3.73
C LEU A 57 5.05 -2.96 -3.56
N VAL A 58 6.24 -3.46 -3.18
CA VAL A 58 6.48 -4.90 -2.97
C VAL A 58 5.61 -5.42 -1.83
N LEU A 59 5.59 -4.75 -0.68
CA LEU A 59 4.77 -5.17 0.47
C LEU A 59 3.27 -5.22 0.12
N CYS A 60 2.79 -4.23 -0.62
CA CYS A 60 1.39 -4.17 -1.03
C CYS A 60 1.06 -5.25 -2.05
N ALA A 61 1.92 -5.49 -3.06
CA ALA A 61 1.73 -6.55 -4.04
C ALA A 61 1.72 -7.94 -3.38
N MET A 62 2.57 -8.17 -2.38
CA MET A 62 2.61 -9.45 -1.65
C MET A 62 1.40 -9.63 -0.75
N THR A 63 0.95 -8.57 -0.08
CA THR A 63 -0.23 -8.60 0.80
C THR A 63 -1.52 -8.76 0.00
N ALA A 64 -1.67 -8.03 -1.10
CA ALA A 64 -2.84 -8.06 -1.98
C ALA A 64 -3.14 -9.46 -2.56
N LYS A 65 -2.11 -10.28 -2.78
CA LYS A 65 -2.24 -11.68 -3.22
C LYS A 65 -2.91 -12.59 -2.18
N VAL A 66 -2.93 -12.19 -0.91
CA VAL A 66 -3.43 -13.01 0.21
C VAL A 66 -4.66 -12.38 0.87
N ARG A 67 -4.72 -11.05 0.89
CA ARG A 67 -5.72 -10.26 1.62
C ARG A 67 -6.15 -9.06 0.80
N SER A 68 -7.45 -8.75 0.83
CA SER A 68 -8.02 -7.54 0.24
C SER A 68 -8.38 -6.48 1.29
N ASP A 69 -8.35 -6.84 2.58
CA ASP A 69 -8.78 -6.02 3.72
C ASP A 69 -7.65 -5.22 4.39
N TYR A 70 -6.48 -5.12 3.76
CA TYR A 70 -5.34 -4.39 4.31
C TYR A 70 -5.51 -2.88 4.17
N LYS A 71 -4.80 -2.16 5.05
CA LYS A 71 -4.61 -0.70 4.99
C LYS A 71 -3.12 -0.38 5.09
N ILE A 72 -2.71 0.73 4.48
CA ILE A 72 -1.32 1.20 4.44
C ILE A 72 -1.28 2.60 5.03
N ILE A 73 -0.48 2.80 6.07
CA ILE A 73 -0.21 4.12 6.62
C ILE A 73 0.92 4.74 5.81
N THR A 74 0.67 5.85 5.12
CA THR A 74 1.69 6.51 4.30
C THR A 74 1.41 7.99 4.11
N HIS A 75 2.36 8.72 3.53
CA HIS A 75 2.26 10.16 3.30
C HIS A 75 1.02 10.50 2.46
N ARG A 76 0.25 11.53 2.84
CA ARG A 76 -1.00 11.95 2.18
C ARG A 76 -0.89 12.15 0.67
N VAL A 77 0.27 12.59 0.20
CA VAL A 77 0.56 12.86 -1.22
C VAL A 77 0.46 11.61 -2.09
N LEU A 78 0.64 10.41 -1.53
CA LEU A 78 0.53 9.15 -2.27
C LEU A 78 -0.93 8.72 -2.51
N ARG A 79 -1.89 9.40 -1.88
CA ARG A 79 -3.34 9.18 -2.07
C ARG A 79 -3.87 9.87 -3.34
N GLN A 80 -3.18 9.73 -4.47
CA GLN A 80 -3.56 10.36 -5.74
C GLN A 80 -4.16 9.39 -6.75
N ALA A 81 -3.93 8.08 -6.58
CA ALA A 81 -4.47 7.05 -7.45
C ALA A 81 -5.79 6.50 -6.91
N PRO A 82 -6.94 6.73 -7.59
CA PRO A 82 -8.22 6.09 -7.27
C PRO A 82 -8.14 4.60 -6.92
N ALA A 83 -7.31 3.84 -7.65
CA ALA A 83 -7.12 2.39 -7.44
C ALA A 83 -6.60 2.00 -6.04
N THR A 84 -6.02 2.95 -5.29
CA THR A 84 -5.41 2.70 -3.97
C THR A 84 -6.00 3.56 -2.86
N MET A 85 -6.97 4.43 -3.19
CA MET A 85 -7.55 5.38 -2.25
C MET A 85 -8.23 4.71 -1.05
N ASP A 86 -8.82 3.52 -1.24
CA ASP A 86 -9.45 2.77 -0.16
C ASP A 86 -8.43 2.00 0.69
N LYS A 87 -7.21 1.79 0.20
CA LYS A 87 -6.14 1.11 0.94
C LYS A 87 -5.27 2.06 1.76
N ILE A 88 -5.23 3.34 1.41
CA ILE A 88 -4.33 4.31 2.04
C ILE A 88 -4.99 5.01 3.24
N LEU A 89 -4.32 4.94 4.38
CA LEU A 89 -4.53 5.76 5.57
C LEU A 89 -3.51 6.92 5.53
N PRO A 90 -3.90 8.12 5.11
CA PRO A 90 -2.96 9.21 4.84
C PRO A 90 -2.45 9.84 6.14
N ILE A 91 -1.15 10.05 6.25
CA ILE A 91 -0.53 10.85 7.32
C ILE A 91 0.02 12.14 6.73
N ASP A 92 -0.21 13.23 7.44
CA ASP A 92 0.37 14.53 7.18
C ASP A 92 1.43 14.84 8.23
N PHE A 93 2.66 15.11 7.78
CA PHE A 93 3.80 15.36 8.67
C PHE A 93 4.08 16.84 8.87
N ASP A 94 3.33 17.72 8.20
CA ASP A 94 3.47 19.17 8.39
C ASP A 94 3.11 19.54 9.84
N GLU A 95 3.83 20.49 10.44
CA GLU A 95 3.56 20.96 11.82
C GLU A 95 2.45 22.02 11.85
N THR A 96 1.29 21.69 11.28
CA THR A 96 0.14 22.60 11.17
C THR A 96 -1.12 22.02 11.80
N GLU A 97 -2.06 22.90 12.18
CA GLU A 97 -3.36 22.45 12.70
C GLU A 97 -4.11 21.59 11.67
N ALA A 98 -4.02 21.92 10.39
CA ALA A 98 -4.65 21.13 9.32
C ALA A 98 -4.07 19.71 9.21
N ALA A 99 -2.75 19.57 9.40
CA ALA A 99 -2.10 18.27 9.43
C ALA A 99 -2.51 17.44 10.65
N LEU A 100 -2.63 18.08 11.82
CA LEU A 100 -3.16 17.43 13.03
C LEU A 100 -4.59 16.91 12.81
N GLN A 101 -5.47 17.72 12.22
CA GLN A 101 -6.83 17.30 11.90
C GLN A 101 -6.84 16.11 10.93
N THR A 102 -5.98 16.13 9.91
CA THR A 102 -5.82 15.00 8.96
C THR A 102 -5.43 13.72 9.69
N ASN A 103 -4.43 13.79 10.58
CA ASN A 103 -3.97 12.62 11.33
C ASN A 103 -5.02 12.07 12.32
N ILE A 104 -5.80 12.95 12.95
CA ILE A 104 -6.92 12.55 13.82
C ILE A 104 -7.99 11.82 13.01
N GLN A 105 -8.36 12.34 11.84
CA GLN A 105 -9.33 11.70 10.95
C GLN A 105 -8.83 10.32 10.49
N THR A 106 -7.57 10.23 10.06
CA THR A 106 -6.97 8.95 9.65
C THR A 106 -7.02 7.91 10.78
N ARG A 107 -6.84 8.33 12.04
CA ARG A 107 -6.98 7.43 13.18
C ARG A 107 -8.41 6.95 13.38
N GLN A 108 -9.41 7.78 13.11
CA GLN A 108 -10.83 7.40 13.16
C GLN A 108 -11.18 6.42 12.04
N ASP A 109 -10.68 6.65 10.83
CA ASP A 109 -10.92 5.80 9.65
C ASP A 109 -10.25 4.41 9.77
N ALA A 110 -9.30 4.27 10.69
CA ALA A 110 -8.60 3.02 10.97
C ALA A 110 -9.29 2.13 12.03
N ALA A 111 -10.33 2.63 12.71
CA ALA A 111 -11.05 1.94 13.78
C ALA A 111 -12.22 1.11 13.25
#